data_AF-A0A5C7ESM0-F1
#
_entry.id   AF-A0A5C7ESM0-F1
#
_cell.length_a   1.000
_cell.length_b   1.000
_cell.length_c   1.000
_cell.angle_alpha   90.00
_cell.angle_beta   90.00
_cell.angle_gamma   90.00
#
_symmetry.space_group_name_H-M   'P 1'
#
loop_
_entity.id
_entity.type
_entity.pdbx_description
1 polymer ?
#
loop_
_entity_poly.entity_id
_entity_poly.type
_entity_poly.pdbx_seq_one_letter_code
_entity_poly.pdbx_strand_id
1 'polypeptide(L)'
;MAHFLGIDIGTGESKGVLIDEDCSIVCTASCAHGTDNPRPTWFEHDAEKVWWGDFCKLSRELIDASGVDPADIGCVGLSALGCDCVPVDEEGRARRRGVRQLGGARPARGRGEAHRSGPERP
;
A
#
# COMPACT_ATOMS: atom_id res chain seq x y z
N MET A 1 -10.54 4.59 -26.81
CA MET A 1 -9.62 5.63 -26.29
C MET A 1 -8.84 4.98 -25.16
N ALA A 2 -7.54 5.24 -25.06
CA ALA A 2 -6.71 4.52 -24.08
C ALA A 2 -6.99 5.04 -22.65
N HIS A 3 -7.11 4.12 -21.70
CA HIS A 3 -7.23 4.39 -20.27
C HIS A 3 -6.06 3.81 -19.50
N PHE A 4 -5.76 4.37 -18.33
CA PHE A 4 -4.68 3.90 -17.46
C PHE A 4 -5.19 3.70 -16.03
N LEU A 5 -4.93 2.51 -15.48
CA LEU A 5 -5.35 2.11 -14.14
C LEU A 5 -4.18 2.25 -13.17
N GLY A 6 -4.34 2.99 -12.09
CA GLY A 6 -3.36 3.11 -11.01
C GLY A 6 -3.92 2.56 -9.71
N ILE A 7 -3.17 1.73 -8.99
CA ILE A 7 -3.50 1.23 -7.66
C ILE A 7 -2.35 1.51 -6.69
N ASP A 8 -2.68 2.00 -5.49
CA ASP A 8 -1.75 2.28 -4.40
C ASP A 8 -2.19 1.50 -3.15
N ILE A 9 -1.37 0.54 -2.71
CA ILE A 9 -1.64 -0.28 -1.52
C ILE A 9 -0.91 0.34 -0.33
N GLY A 10 -1.66 1.07 0.50
CA GLY A 10 -1.17 1.75 1.68
C GLY A 10 -1.25 0.92 2.96
N THR A 11 -0.86 1.52 4.08
CA THR A 11 -0.86 0.85 5.39
C THR A 11 -2.26 0.57 5.94
N GLY A 12 -3.21 1.49 5.77
CA GLY A 12 -4.57 1.34 6.30
C GLY A 12 -5.68 1.43 5.24
N GLU A 13 -5.31 1.77 4.01
CA GLU A 13 -6.23 1.84 2.89
C GLU A 13 -5.50 1.60 1.58
N SER A 14 -6.20 0.98 0.64
CA SER A 14 -5.82 0.84 -0.75
C SER A 14 -6.63 1.85 -1.56
N LYS A 15 -6.00 2.51 -2.52
CA LYS A 15 -6.63 3.48 -3.42
C LYS A 15 -6.45 3.07 -4.86
N GLY A 16 -7.42 3.41 -5.68
CA GLY A 16 -7.31 3.23 -7.11
C GLY A 16 -7.86 4.43 -7.87
N VAL A 17 -7.31 4.64 -9.06
CA VAL A 17 -7.70 5.71 -9.98
C VAL A 17 -7.68 5.17 -11.41
N LEU A 18 -8.66 5.56 -12.20
CA LEU A 18 -8.66 5.39 -13.64
C LEU A 18 -8.55 6.76 -14.29
N ILE A 19 -7.60 6.92 -15.20
CA ILE A 19 -7.40 8.15 -15.97
C ILE A 19 -7.49 7.88 -17.47
N ASP A 20 -7.80 8.91 -18.24
CA ASP A 20 -7.73 8.89 -19.72
C ASP A 20 -6.35 9.31 -20.25
N GLU A 21 -6.22 9.38 -21.57
CA GLU A 21 -5.00 9.78 -22.27
C GLU A 21 -4.57 11.23 -22.02
N ASP A 22 -5.51 12.09 -21.63
CA ASP A 22 -5.25 13.49 -21.25
C ASP A 22 -4.90 13.62 -19.75
N CYS A 23 -4.74 12.50 -19.04
CA CYS A 23 -4.53 12.41 -17.60
C CYS A 23 -5.69 12.97 -16.77
N SER A 24 -6.89 13.03 -17.33
CA SER A 24 -8.10 13.40 -16.60
C SER A 24 -8.61 12.21 -15.79
N ILE A 25 -9.06 12.48 -14.57
CA ILE A 25 -9.62 11.44 -13.69
C ILE A 25 -11.01 11.06 -14.20
N VAL A 26 -11.17 9.79 -14.57
CA VAL A 26 -12.46 9.20 -14.94
C VAL A 26 -13.21 8.79 -13.67
N CYS A 27 -12.56 8.04 -12.79
CA CYS A 27 -13.11 7.66 -11.49
C CYS A 27 -12.01 7.26 -10.49
N THR A 28 -12.37 7.24 -9.21
CA THR A 28 -11.52 6.78 -8.10
C THR A 28 -12.28 5.82 -7.21
N ALA A 29 -11.55 4.97 -6.50
CA ALA A 29 -12.09 4.05 -5.52
C ALA A 29 -11.11 3.89 -4.35
N SER A 30 -11.61 3.51 -3.17
CA SER A 30 -10.77 3.17 -2.03
C SER A 30 -11.36 2.06 -1.18
N CYS A 31 -10.48 1.28 -0.55
CA CYS A 31 -10.83 0.19 0.35
C CYS A 31 -10.00 0.33 1.62
N ALA A 32 -10.65 0.42 2.78
CA ALA A 32 -9.95 0.40 4.06
C ALA A 32 -9.63 -1.04 4.48
N HIS A 33 -8.45 -1.24 5.08
CA HIS A 33 -7.99 -2.55 5.54
C HIS A 33 -7.18 -2.44 6.84
N GLY A 34 -7.16 -3.53 7.59
CA GLY A 34 -6.46 -3.60 8.87
C GLY A 34 -4.96 -3.88 8.73
N THR A 35 -4.19 -3.49 9.74
CA THR A 35 -2.82 -3.97 9.98
C THR A 35 -2.81 -4.84 11.22
N ASP A 36 -2.29 -6.06 11.09
CA ASP A 36 -2.12 -7.00 12.19
C ASP A 36 -0.83 -6.70 12.95
N ASN A 37 -0.92 -6.63 14.28
CA ASN A 37 0.21 -6.36 15.17
C ASN A 37 0.41 -7.52 16.17
N PRO A 38 0.83 -8.73 15.71
CA PRO A 38 0.88 -9.92 16.56
C PRO A 38 1.94 -9.84 17.66
N ARG A 39 2.92 -8.95 17.53
CA ARG A 39 3.96 -8.68 18.53
C ARG A 39 4.24 -7.18 18.58
N PRO A 40 4.75 -6.64 19.71
CA PRO A 40 5.25 -5.27 19.74
C PRO A 40 6.22 -5.03 18.58
N THR A 41 6.08 -3.90 17.89
CA THR A 41 6.89 -3.48 16.73
C THR A 41 6.71 -4.29 15.44
N TRP A 42 5.80 -5.26 15.42
CA TRP A 42 5.46 -6.03 14.21
C TRP A 42 4.19 -5.44 13.59
N PHE A 43 4.26 -5.20 12.30
CA PHE A 43 3.15 -4.73 11.47
C PHE A 43 3.06 -5.66 10.25
N GLU A 44 1.90 -6.29 10.08
CA GLU A 44 1.65 -7.30 9.06
C GLU A 44 0.33 -7.05 8.34
N HIS A 45 0.28 -7.39 7.05
CA HIS A 45 -0.95 -7.46 6.28
C HIS A 45 -1.18 -8.87 5.76
N ASP A 46 -2.44 -9.29 5.68
CA ASP A 46 -2.79 -10.51 4.96
C ASP A 46 -2.50 -10.33 3.46
N ALA A 47 -1.52 -11.08 2.94
CA ALA A 47 -1.06 -10.96 1.55
C ALA A 47 -2.18 -11.27 0.54
N GLU A 48 -3.04 -12.23 0.84
CA GLU A 48 -4.11 -12.63 -0.08
C GLU A 48 -5.30 -11.69 0.03
N LYS A 49 -5.67 -11.28 1.24
CA LYS A 49 -6.87 -10.45 1.45
C LYS A 49 -6.63 -8.97 1.20
N VAL A 50 -5.51 -8.44 1.67
CA VAL A 50 -5.17 -7.02 1.55
C VAL A 50 -4.50 -6.78 0.22
N TRP A 51 -3.33 -7.39 -0.01
CA TRP A 51 -2.53 -7.02 -1.19
C TRP A 51 -3.18 -7.46 -2.50
N TRP A 52 -3.40 -8.77 -2.66
CA TRP A 52 -4.04 -9.29 -3.87
C TRP A 52 -5.54 -8.97 -3.91
N GLY A 53 -6.21 -9.14 -2.77
CA GLY A 53 -7.65 -8.93 -2.64
C GLY A 53 -8.09 -7.50 -2.91
N ASP A 54 -7.43 -6.49 -2.33
CA ASP A 54 -7.81 -5.09 -2.56
C ASP A 54 -7.44 -4.63 -3.97
N PHE A 55 -6.29 -5.07 -4.50
CA PHE A 55 -5.93 -4.81 -5.90
C PHE A 55 -7.04 -5.30 -6.84
N CYS A 56 -7.45 -6.56 -6.67
CA CYS A 56 -8.52 -7.18 -7.43
C CYS A 56 -9.86 -6.44 -7.26
N LYS A 57 -10.20 -6.08 -6.02
CA LYS A 57 -11.44 -5.37 -5.70
C LYS A 57 -11.50 -4.02 -6.39
N LEU A 58 -10.47 -3.19 -6.20
CA LEU A 58 -10.40 -1.84 -6.76
C LEU A 58 -10.35 -1.86 -8.29
N SER A 59 -9.63 -2.81 -8.88
CA SER A 59 -9.60 -2.98 -10.34
C SER A 59 -11.00 -3.19 -10.91
N ARG A 60 -11.78 -4.10 -10.31
CA ARG A 60 -13.16 -4.36 -10.74
C ARG A 60 -14.07 -3.16 -10.50
N GLU A 61 -13.98 -2.55 -9.32
CA GLU A 61 -14.81 -1.41 -8.95
C GLU A 61 -14.60 -0.22 -9.91
N LEU A 62 -13.36 0.05 -10.31
CA LEU A 62 -13.05 1.13 -11.26
C LEU A 62 -13.52 0.82 -12.68
N ILE A 63 -13.39 -0.43 -13.14
CA ILE A 63 -13.91 -0.87 -14.44
C ILE A 63 -15.44 -0.76 -14.45
N ASP A 64 -16.10 -1.30 -13.43
CA ASP A 64 -17.56 -1.29 -13.34
C ASP A 64 -18.13 0.13 -13.21
N ALA A 65 -17.48 1.00 -12.44
CA ALA A 65 -17.93 2.37 -12.23
C ALA A 65 -17.71 3.28 -13.46
N SER A 66 -16.64 3.05 -14.22
CA SER A 66 -16.34 3.83 -15.44
C SER A 66 -17.08 3.33 -16.67
N GLY A 67 -17.44 2.04 -16.71
CA GLY A 67 -18.06 1.41 -17.88
C GLY A 67 -17.11 1.26 -19.08
N VAL A 68 -15.80 1.42 -18.87
CA VAL A 68 -14.80 1.23 -19.93
C VAL A 68 -14.70 -0.24 -20.31
N ASP A 69 -14.40 -0.51 -21.59
CA ASP A 69 -13.97 -1.84 -22.00
C ASP A 69 -12.61 -2.13 -21.36
N PRO A 70 -12.42 -3.24 -20.60
CA PRO A 70 -11.12 -3.62 -20.08
C PRO A 70 -10.03 -3.71 -21.16
N ALA A 71 -10.39 -3.98 -22.42
CA ALA A 71 -9.46 -3.99 -23.55
C ALA A 71 -8.87 -2.60 -23.89
N ASP A 72 -9.52 -1.52 -23.45
CA ASP A 72 -9.05 -0.14 -23.63
C ASP A 72 -8.06 0.30 -22.53
N ILE A 73 -7.83 -0.51 -21.49
CA ILE A 73 -6.84 -0.22 -20.44
C ILE A 73 -5.44 -0.55 -20.97
N GLY A 74 -4.71 0.47 -21.40
CA GLY A 74 -3.38 0.31 -22.01
C GLY A 74 -2.25 0.07 -21.00
N CYS A 75 -2.46 0.40 -19.72
CA CYS A 75 -1.45 0.21 -18.68
C CYS A 75 -2.09 0.05 -17.30
N VAL A 76 -1.42 -0.74 -16.45
CA VAL A 76 -1.71 -0.86 -15.02
C VAL A 76 -0.45 -0.48 -14.23
N GLY A 77 -0.56 0.54 -13.40
CA GLY A 77 0.47 0.98 -12.47
C GLY A 77 0.17 0.54 -11.03
N LEU A 78 1.20 0.11 -10.31
CA LEU A 78 1.10 -0.27 -8.90
C LEU A 78 2.13 0.50 -8.06
N SER A 79 1.66 1.11 -6.99
CA SER A 79 2.46 1.64 -5.87
C SER A 79 2.14 0.84 -4.61
N ALA A 80 3.13 0.62 -3.76
CA ALA A 80 2.96 -0.07 -2.49
C ALA A 80 4.06 0.31 -1.48
N LEU A 81 3.89 -0.16 -0.25
CA LEU A 81 4.84 0.02 0.85
C LEU A 81 6.24 -0.51 0.48
N GLY A 82 7.26 0.34 0.63
CA GLY A 82 8.61 0.09 0.07
C GLY A 82 9.52 -0.87 0.83
N CYS A 83 9.16 -1.31 2.05
CA CYS A 83 10.01 -2.18 2.89
C CYS A 83 9.32 -3.49 3.27
N ASP A 84 8.48 -4.00 2.39
CA ASP A 84 7.57 -5.09 2.72
C ASP A 84 8.00 -6.41 2.05
N CYS A 85 7.93 -7.52 2.78
CA CYS A 85 8.31 -8.84 2.24
C CYS A 85 7.24 -9.91 2.47
N VAL A 86 7.01 -10.73 1.43
CA VAL A 86 6.08 -11.87 1.44
C VAL A 86 6.85 -13.15 1.10
N PRO A 87 7.04 -14.07 2.06
CA PRO A 87 7.60 -15.37 1.74
C PRO A 87 6.57 -16.21 0.99
N VAL A 88 6.90 -16.61 -0.23
CA VAL A 88 6.06 -17.45 -1.10
C VAL A 88 6.65 -18.85 -1.27
N ASP A 89 5.83 -19.79 -1.73
CA ASP A 89 6.30 -21.09 -2.19
C ASP A 89 6.63 -21.15 -3.67
N GLU A 90 6.99 -22.35 -4.14
CA GLU A 90 7.32 -22.63 -5.54
C GLU A 90 6.15 -22.30 -6.49
N GLU A 91 4.92 -22.25 -5.99
CA GLU A 91 3.72 -21.92 -6.75
C GLU A 91 3.30 -20.44 -6.55
N GLY A 92 4.13 -19.64 -5.88
CA GLY A 92 3.89 -18.22 -5.63
C GLY A 92 2.89 -17.92 -4.51
N ARG A 93 2.42 -18.94 -3.77
CA ARG A 93 1.45 -18.73 -2.68
C ARG A 93 2.14 -18.30 -1.40
N ALA A 94 1.53 -17.36 -0.68
CA ALA A 94 2.04 -16.90 0.61
C ALA A 94 2.12 -18.06 1.64
N ARG A 95 3.31 -18.31 2.18
CA ARG A 95 3.58 -19.42 3.14
C ARG A 95 3.35 -19.03 4.61
N ARG A 96 3.08 -17.76 4.90
CA ARG A 96 2.66 -17.23 6.21
C ARG A 96 1.63 -16.12 6.00
N ARG A 97 0.80 -15.86 7.02
CA ARG A 97 -0.34 -14.92 6.96
C ARG A 97 0.02 -13.46 6.63
N GLY A 98 1.29 -13.09 6.42
CA GLY A 98 1.72 -11.71 6.53
C GLY A 98 2.72 -11.27 5.47
N VAL A 99 2.39 -10.20 4.75
CA VAL A 99 3.39 -9.23 4.29
C VAL A 99 3.93 -8.52 5.52
N ARG A 100 5.25 -8.53 5.73
CA ARG A 100 5.86 -7.89 6.90
C ARG A 100 6.55 -6.59 6.51
N GLN A 101 6.21 -5.51 7.21
CA GLN A 101 6.95 -4.27 7.11
C GLN A 101 8.29 -4.33 7.85
N LEU A 102 9.39 -4.29 7.10
CA LEU A 102 10.77 -4.29 7.57
C LEU A 102 11.18 -2.86 7.98
N GLY A 103 10.65 -2.39 9.11
CA GLY A 103 10.97 -1.05 9.61
C GLY A 103 10.59 -0.76 11.07
N GLY A 104 9.65 -1.53 11.64
CA GLY A 104 9.21 -1.33 13.02
C GLY A 104 10.24 -1.71 14.09
N ALA A 105 11.27 -2.49 13.76
CA ALA A 105 12.14 -3.15 14.74
C ALA A 105 13.31 -2.29 15.27
N ARG A 106 13.14 -0.98 15.45
CA ARG A 106 14.02 -0.26 16.39
C ARG A 106 13.24 -0.05 17.69
N PRO A 107 13.60 -0.74 18.79
CA PRO A 107 13.26 -0.24 20.11
C PRO A 107 13.78 1.19 20.16
N ALA A 108 12.97 2.12 20.66
CA ALA A 108 13.43 3.45 20.98
C ALA A 108 14.56 3.34 22.02
N ARG A 109 15.82 3.14 21.58
CA ARG A 109 16.96 3.51 22.41
C ARG A 109 16.83 5.02 22.55
N GLY A 110 16.64 5.46 23.80
CA GLY A 110 16.29 6.82 24.16
C GLY A 110 17.00 7.84 23.30
N ARG A 111 16.23 8.76 22.72
CA ARG A 111 16.80 10.04 22.30
C ARG A 111 17.39 10.66 23.56
N GLY A 112 18.71 10.61 23.69
CA GLY A 112 19.40 11.39 24.70
C GLY A 112 18.96 12.84 24.52
N GLU A 113 18.32 13.38 25.55
CA GLU A 113 18.00 14.80 25.62
C GLU A 113 19.32 15.56 25.50
N ALA A 114 19.51 16.22 24.36
CA ALA A 114 20.58 17.18 24.21
C ALA A 114 20.27 18.35 25.16
N HIS A 115 20.86 18.31 26.34
CA HIS A 115 20.84 19.40 27.30
C HIS A 115 21.44 20.63 26.60
N ARG A 116 20.59 21.58 26.18
CA ARG A 116 21.04 22.88 25.70
C ARG A 116 21.47 23.71 26.91
N SER A 117 22.73 23.59 27.30
CA SER A 117 23.42 24.61 28.08
C SER A 117 23.84 25.74 27.12
N GLY A 118 23.01 26.77 27.02
CA GLY A 118 23.43 28.05 26.44
C GLY A 118 24.24 28.85 27.46
N PRO A 119 25.23 29.66 27.05
CA PRO A 119 26.03 30.45 27.98
C PRO A 119 25.20 31.59 28.55
N GLU A 120 25.27 31.76 29.88
CA GLU A 120 24.83 32.99 30.55
C GLU A 120 25.61 34.18 29.94
N ARG A 121 24.87 35.21 29.51
CA ARG A 121 25.46 36.48 29.09
C ARG A 121 25.67 37.37 30.32
N PRO A 122 26.72 38.21 30.31
CA PRO A 122 27.11 39.07 31.43
C PRO A 122 26.09 40.17 31.73
#